data_AF-A0A7S4SY56-F1
#
_entry.id   AF-A0A7S4SY56-F1
#
_cell.length_a   1.000
_cell.length_b   1.000
_cell.length_c   1.000
_cell.angle_alpha   90.00
_cell.angle_beta   90.00
_cell.angle_gamma   90.00
#
_symmetry.space_group_name_H-M   'P 1'
#
loop_
_entity.id
_entity.type
_entity.pdbx_description
1 polymer ?
#
loop_
_entity_poly.entity_id
_entity_poly.type
_entity_poly.pdbx_seq_one_letter_code
_entity_poly.pdbx_strand_id
1 'polypeptide(L)'
;GDGSRVRLGTRAWLSSVGNEGWHTDSTYTPVSSKAGLLSLQQQPPSGGGGTAFADMRAAYDALDDATKERIMRLYTHNSLHYSQARIGSFDLDNKGYGLAPGQVYTFPMVKVHPATGR
;
A
#
# COMPACT_ATOMS: atom_id res chain seq x y z
N GLY A 1 2.28 -18.96 9.13
CA GLY A 1 0.83 -19.19 9.28
C GLY A 1 0.52 -20.57 8.79
N ASP A 2 -0.43 -21.25 9.42
CA ASP A 2 -0.83 -22.65 9.14
C ASP A 2 -1.71 -22.82 7.88
N GLY A 3 -1.90 -21.75 7.09
CA GLY A 3 -2.75 -21.76 5.90
C GLY A 3 -4.25 -21.74 6.21
N SER A 4 -4.65 -21.60 7.48
CA SER A 4 -6.07 -21.53 7.85
C SER A 4 -6.75 -20.29 7.28
N ARG A 5 -8.03 -20.45 6.91
CA ARG A 5 -8.84 -19.36 6.36
C ARG A 5 -9.15 -18.33 7.44
N VAL A 6 -8.95 -17.05 7.09
CA VAL A 6 -9.30 -15.94 7.96
C VAL A 6 -10.83 -15.87 8.13
N ARG A 7 -11.30 -15.77 9.38
CA ARG A 7 -12.73 -15.62 9.67
C ARG A 7 -13.22 -14.22 9.31
N LEU A 8 -14.38 -14.14 8.64
CA LEU A 8 -15.04 -12.88 8.29
C LEU A 8 -15.32 -12.04 9.54
N GLY A 9 -15.23 -10.72 9.39
CA GLY A 9 -15.46 -9.76 10.49
C GLY A 9 -14.31 -9.67 11.51
N THR A 10 -13.26 -10.49 11.39
CA THR A 10 -12.07 -10.34 12.25
C THR A 10 -11.18 -9.19 11.78
N ARG A 11 -10.30 -8.69 12.67
CA ARG A 11 -9.28 -7.70 12.32
C ARG A 11 -8.34 -8.18 11.20
N ALA A 12 -8.01 -9.47 11.19
CA ALA A 12 -7.22 -10.07 10.11
C ALA A 12 -7.97 -10.02 8.77
N TRP A 13 -9.29 -10.23 8.77
CA TRP A 13 -10.11 -10.11 7.56
C TRP A 13 -10.16 -8.65 7.06
N LEU A 14 -10.37 -7.69 7.96
CA LEU A 14 -10.32 -6.26 7.60
C LEU A 14 -8.96 -5.84 7.03
N SER A 15 -7.86 -6.40 7.55
CA SER A 15 -6.53 -6.18 6.96
C SER A 15 -6.42 -6.73 5.53
N SER A 16 -7.04 -7.87 5.23
CA SER A 16 -7.08 -8.40 3.86
C SER A 16 -7.89 -7.50 2.93
N VAL A 17 -9.03 -6.98 3.39
CA VAL A 17 -9.85 -6.00 2.64
C VAL A 17 -9.05 -4.73 2.34
N GLY A 18 -8.22 -4.26 3.27
CA GLY A 18 -7.31 -3.13 3.06
C GLY A 18 -6.32 -3.32 1.90
N ASN A 19 -5.93 -4.56 1.62
CA ASN A 19 -5.01 -4.90 0.55
C ASN A 19 -5.68 -5.00 -0.83
N GLU A 20 -7.01 -4.93 -0.91
CA GLU A 20 -7.75 -5.00 -2.19
C GLU A 20 -7.68 -3.68 -2.97
N GLY A 21 -7.42 -2.55 -2.30
CA GLY A 21 -7.17 -1.26 -2.96
C GLY A 21 -5.74 -1.16 -3.50
N TRP A 22 -5.54 -0.39 -4.58
CA TRP A 22 -4.19 -0.10 -5.07
C TRP A 22 -3.35 0.62 -4.01
N HIS A 23 -2.19 0.07 -3.69
CA HIS A 23 -1.28 0.61 -2.70
C HIS A 23 0.18 0.31 -3.05
N THR A 24 1.08 0.95 -2.30
CA THR A 24 2.49 0.57 -2.20
C THR A 24 2.77 0.28 -0.73
N ASP A 25 3.43 -0.84 -0.46
CA ASP A 25 3.67 -1.31 0.91
C ASP A 25 4.43 -0.30 1.76
N SER A 26 3.96 -0.12 2.99
CA SER A 26 4.65 0.65 4.04
C SER A 26 4.97 2.11 3.65
N THR A 27 4.19 2.75 2.78
CA THR A 27 4.34 4.21 2.55
C THR A 27 4.00 5.04 3.80
N TYR A 28 3.38 4.44 4.81
CA TYR A 28 3.02 5.05 6.08
C TYR A 28 4.10 4.89 7.19
N THR A 29 5.32 4.48 6.84
CA THR A 29 6.48 4.37 7.76
C THR A 29 7.61 5.30 7.28
N PRO A 30 8.66 5.59 8.07
CA PRO A 30 9.77 6.44 7.61
C PRO A 30 10.57 5.82 6.46
N VAL A 31 10.61 4.48 6.40
CA VAL A 31 11.33 3.71 5.38
C VAL A 31 10.36 2.70 4.80
N SER A 32 9.94 2.94 3.55
CA SER A 32 9.03 2.04 2.84
C SER A 32 9.68 0.70 2.51
N SER A 33 8.84 -0.31 2.27
CA SER A 33 9.30 -1.64 1.87
C SER A 33 10.07 -1.57 0.55
N LYS A 34 11.20 -2.28 0.47
CA LYS A 34 11.98 -2.40 -0.77
C LYS A 34 11.34 -3.38 -1.76
N ALA A 35 10.76 -4.46 -1.24
CA ALA A 35 10.12 -5.51 -2.02
C ALA A 35 9.09 -6.25 -1.17
N GLY A 36 8.05 -6.78 -1.82
CA GLY A 36 7.10 -7.72 -1.25
C GLY A 36 7.35 -9.13 -1.79
N LEU A 37 7.19 -10.14 -0.94
CA LEU A 37 7.27 -11.55 -1.31
C LEU A 37 5.99 -12.25 -0.86
N LEU A 38 5.33 -12.95 -1.77
CA LEU A 38 4.11 -13.72 -1.51
C LEU A 38 4.34 -15.17 -1.91
N SER A 39 3.89 -16.10 -1.05
CA SER A 39 3.90 -17.54 -1.32
C SER A 39 2.49 -18.09 -1.19
N LEU A 40 1.96 -18.62 -2.28
CA LEU A 40 0.65 -19.27 -2.29
C LEU A 40 0.71 -20.57 -1.48
N GLN A 41 0.00 -20.63 -0.36
CA GLN A 41 -0.09 -21.84 0.48
C GLN A 41 -1.27 -22.72 0.06
N GLN A 42 -2.40 -22.11 -0.29
CA GLN A 42 -3.60 -22.80 -0.70
C GLN A 42 -4.36 -21.97 -1.74
N GLN A 43 -4.69 -22.60 -2.87
CA GLN A 43 -5.51 -21.96 -3.90
C GLN A 43 -6.98 -21.89 -3.47
N PRO A 44 -7.69 -20.75 -3.67
CA PRO A 44 -9.14 -20.69 -3.45
C PRO A 44 -9.89 -21.66 -4.37
N PRO A 45 -10.75 -22.55 -3.84
CA PRO A 45 -11.50 -23.50 -4.68
C PRO A 45 -12.43 -22.85 -5.70
N SER A 46 -12.89 -21.63 -5.42
CA SER A 46 -13.71 -20.81 -6.32
C SER A 46 -12.92 -20.17 -7.47
N GLY A 47 -11.60 -20.31 -7.49
CA GLY A 47 -10.72 -19.45 -8.30
C GLY A 47 -10.60 -18.03 -7.75
N GLY A 48 -9.91 -17.16 -8.50
CA GLY A 48 -9.66 -15.75 -8.13
C GLY A 48 -8.46 -15.56 -7.18
N GLY A 49 -8.43 -14.42 -6.48
CA GLY A 49 -7.37 -14.08 -5.52
C GLY A 49 -6.01 -13.75 -6.12
N GLY A 50 -5.96 -13.44 -7.42
CA GLY A 50 -4.73 -13.03 -8.09
C GLY A 50 -4.23 -11.67 -7.58
N THR A 51 -2.91 -11.47 -7.66
CA THR A 51 -2.28 -10.18 -7.35
C THR A 51 -2.03 -9.42 -8.66
N ALA A 52 -2.55 -8.20 -8.75
CA ALA A 52 -2.29 -7.30 -9.87
C ALA A 52 -1.16 -6.31 -9.52
N PHE A 53 -0.37 -5.94 -10.51
CA PHE A 53 0.71 -4.96 -10.39
C PHE A 53 0.52 -3.86 -11.44
N ALA A 54 0.85 -2.62 -11.10
CA ALA A 54 0.83 -1.48 -12.00
C ALA A 54 2.21 -0.81 -12.04
N ASP A 55 2.78 -0.68 -13.24
CA ASP A 55 4.10 -0.05 -13.41
C ASP A 55 3.96 1.48 -13.37
N MET A 56 4.27 2.07 -12.21
CA MET A 56 4.19 3.52 -12.02
C MET A 56 5.22 4.29 -12.86
N ARG A 57 6.28 3.65 -13.34
CA ARG A 57 7.27 4.28 -14.21
C ARG A 57 6.68 4.48 -15.61
N ALA A 58 6.05 3.44 -16.15
CA ALA A 58 5.32 3.52 -17.42
C ALA A 58 4.14 4.51 -17.34
N ALA A 59 3.43 4.52 -16.20
CA ALA A 59 2.36 5.50 -15.96
C ALA A 59 2.90 6.93 -15.97
N TYR A 60 4.07 7.19 -15.36
CA TYR A 60 4.71 8.50 -15.39
C TYR A 60 5.12 8.91 -16.81
N ASP A 61 5.70 7.99 -17.59
CA ASP A 61 6.12 8.28 -18.97
C ASP A 61 4.96 8.74 -19.84
N ALA A 62 3.78 8.15 -19.65
CA ALA A 62 2.56 8.43 -20.40
C ALA A 62 1.89 9.77 -20.06
N LEU A 63 2.30 10.46 -18.99
CA LEU A 63 1.77 11.77 -18.64
C LEU A 63 2.25 12.85 -19.61
N ASP A 64 1.40 13.85 -19.85
CA ASP A 64 1.82 15.08 -20.53
C ASP A 64 2.83 15.89 -19.69
N ASP A 65 3.58 16.76 -20.36
CA ASP A 65 4.66 17.54 -19.73
C ASP A 65 4.14 18.52 -18.68
N ALA A 66 2.97 19.12 -18.90
CA ALA A 66 2.35 20.03 -17.93
C ALA A 66 2.02 19.31 -16.62
N THR A 67 1.55 18.07 -16.71
CA THR A 67 1.25 17.22 -15.55
C THR A 67 2.53 16.80 -14.85
N LYS A 68 3.57 16.38 -15.59
CA LYS A 68 4.89 16.06 -15.03
C LYS A 68 5.46 17.26 -14.28
N GLU A 69 5.49 18.44 -14.89
CA GLU A 69 5.96 19.69 -14.28
C GLU A 69 5.24 20.02 -12.98
N ARG A 70 3.91 19.84 -12.98
CA ARG A 70 3.09 20.06 -11.79
C ARG A 70 3.45 19.08 -10.68
N ILE A 71 3.47 17.78 -10.95
CA ILE A 71 3.62 16.76 -9.90
C ILE A 71 5.05 16.63 -9.37
N MET A 72 6.07 17.02 -10.16
CA MET A 72 7.48 17.02 -9.72
C MET A 72 7.74 17.88 -8.49
N ARG A 73 6.88 18.88 -8.22
CA ARG A 73 6.99 19.77 -7.06
C ARG A 73 6.09 19.39 -5.88
N LEU A 74 5.33 18.29 -6.01
CA LEU A 74 4.36 17.88 -5.00
C LEU A 74 4.92 16.83 -4.06
N TYR A 75 4.32 16.81 -2.87
CA TYR A 75 4.58 15.82 -1.84
C TYR A 75 3.27 15.12 -1.46
N THR A 76 3.38 13.82 -1.21
CA THR A 76 2.28 12.98 -0.72
C THR A 76 2.35 12.88 0.80
N HIS A 77 1.19 12.83 1.46
CA HIS A 77 1.05 12.62 2.89
C HIS A 77 0.42 11.24 3.11
N ASN A 78 1.18 10.31 3.68
CA ASN A 78 0.81 8.90 3.76
C ASN A 78 0.53 8.53 5.22
N SER A 79 -0.65 7.95 5.48
CA SER A 79 -1.08 7.57 6.82
C SER A 79 -1.84 6.25 6.80
N LEU A 80 -1.41 5.32 7.66
CA LEU A 80 -2.12 4.07 7.89
C LEU A 80 -3.53 4.32 8.44
N HIS A 81 -3.67 5.30 9.33
CA HIS A 81 -4.96 5.66 9.92
C HIS A 81 -5.95 6.13 8.85
N TYR A 82 -5.48 6.94 7.90
CA TYR A 82 -6.30 7.38 6.77
C TYR A 82 -6.75 6.21 5.89
N SER A 83 -5.83 5.29 5.53
CA SER A 83 -6.19 4.13 4.70
C SER A 83 -7.14 3.15 5.41
N GLN A 84 -6.93 2.90 6.71
CA GLN A 84 -7.78 2.01 7.50
C GLN A 84 -9.19 2.60 7.74
N ALA A 85 -9.29 3.91 7.97
CA ALA A 85 -10.59 4.57 8.11
C ALA A 85 -11.45 4.46 6.83
N ARG A 86 -10.83 4.48 5.64
CA ARG A 86 -11.53 4.34 4.36
C ARG A 86 -12.18 2.97 4.15
N ILE A 87 -11.70 1.93 4.85
CA ILE A 87 -12.27 0.58 4.80
C ILE A 87 -13.16 0.27 6.02
N GLY A 88 -13.54 1.28 6.81
CA GLY A 88 -14.38 1.13 7.99
C GLY A 88 -13.67 0.51 9.21
N SER A 89 -12.33 0.46 9.20
CA SER A 89 -11.53 -0.03 10.32
C SER A 89 -11.12 1.14 11.23
N PHE A 90 -11.85 1.32 12.33
CA PHE A 90 -11.62 2.39 13.32
C PHE A 90 -10.82 1.94 14.55
N ASP A 91 -10.48 0.66 14.66
CA ASP A 91 -9.70 0.13 15.77
C ASP A 91 -8.21 0.43 15.57
N LEU A 92 -7.80 1.61 16.07
CA LEU A 92 -6.47 2.19 15.94
C LEU A 92 -5.62 2.00 17.20
N ASP A 93 -5.97 1.06 18.07
CA ASP A 93 -5.19 0.74 19.26
C ASP A 93 -3.81 0.22 18.82
N ASN A 94 -2.87 1.15 18.65
CA ASN A 94 -1.40 1.23 18.49
C ASN A 94 -0.50 -0.04 18.44
N LYS A 95 -1.05 -1.25 18.34
CA LYS A 95 -0.33 -2.50 18.63
C LYS A 95 0.21 -3.22 17.38
N GLY A 96 -0.11 -2.75 16.17
CA GLY A 96 0.29 -3.43 14.93
C GLY A 96 1.65 -3.02 14.37
N TYR A 97 1.90 -1.70 14.28
CA TYR A 97 3.07 -1.15 13.60
C TYR A 97 3.88 -0.14 14.43
N GLY A 98 3.52 0.08 15.70
CA GLY A 98 4.21 1.05 16.58
C GLY A 98 4.09 2.50 16.13
N LEU A 99 3.11 2.82 15.28
CA LEU A 99 2.81 4.17 14.82
C LEU A 99 1.94 4.86 15.85
N ALA A 100 2.25 6.11 16.21
CA ALA A 100 1.41 6.94 17.03
C ALA A 100 0.11 7.33 16.29
N PRO A 101 -1.00 7.58 17.00
CA PRO A 101 -2.24 8.05 16.39
C PRO A 101 -2.01 9.31 15.57
N GLY A 102 -2.56 9.36 14.36
CA GLY A 102 -2.39 10.51 13.47
C GLY A 102 -0.99 10.67 12.85
N GLN A 103 -0.07 9.71 13.03
CA GLN A 103 1.24 9.76 12.39
C GLN A 103 1.12 9.73 10.86
N VAL A 104 1.87 10.63 10.21
CA VAL A 104 1.89 10.85 8.77
C VAL A 104 3.34 10.95 8.31
N TYR A 105 3.65 10.35 7.17
CA TYR A 105 4.94 10.49 6.51
C TYR A 105 4.81 11.11 5.13
N THR A 106 5.74 12.02 4.84
CA THR A 106 5.73 12.81 3.63
C THR A 106 6.81 12.35 2.67
N PHE A 107 6.45 12.12 1.41
CA PHE A 107 7.38 11.71 0.35
C PHE A 107 7.17 12.54 -0.91
N PRO A 108 8.23 12.80 -1.70
CA PRO A 108 8.07 13.34 -3.04
C PRO A 108 7.06 12.52 -3.84
N MET A 109 6.16 13.18 -4.57
CA MET A 109 5.18 12.50 -5.41
C MET A 109 5.84 11.78 -6.58
N VAL A 110 6.94 12.32 -7.09
CA VAL A 110 7.80 11.68 -8.09
C VAL A 110 9.05 11.14 -7.38
N LYS A 111 9.31 9.84 -7.54
CA LYS A 111 10.50 9.17 -7.01
C LYS A 111 11.41 8.76 -8.16
N VAL A 112 12.71 8.79 -7.93
CA VAL A 112 13.71 8.25 -8.86
C VAL A 112 14.28 6.96 -8.29
N HIS A 113 14.16 5.88 -9.03
CA HIS A 113 14.65 4.57 -8.64
C HIS A 113 16.18 4.56 -8.69
N PRO A 114 16.87 4.28 -7.57
CA PRO A 114 18.31 4.56 -7.43
C PRO A 114 19.19 3.71 -8.34
N ALA A 115 18.75 2.50 -8.73
CA ALA A 115 19.55 1.62 -9.58
C ALA A 115 19.32 1.85 -11.08
N THR A 116 18.19 2.45 -11.47
CA THR A 116 17.81 2.57 -12.89
C THR A 116 17.65 4.02 -13.34
N GLY A 117 17.66 4.99 -12.42
CA GLY A 117 17.41 6.40 -12.72
C GLY A 117 15.99 6.69 -13.21
N ARG A 118 15.09 5.71 -13.10
CA ARG A 118 13.72 5.75 -13.62
C ARG A 118 12.70 6.16 -12.59
#